data_AF-A0AAE8LYR0-F1
#
_entry.id   AF-A0AAE8LYR0-F1
#
_cell.length_a   1.000
_cell.length_b   1.000
_cell.length_c   1.000
_cell.angle_alpha   90.00
_cell.angle_beta   90.00
_cell.angle_gamma   90.00
#
_symmetry.space_group_name_H-M   'P 1'
#
loop_
_entity.id
_entity.type
_entity.pdbx_description
1 polymer ?
#
loop_
_entity_poly.entity_id
_entity_poly.type
_entity_poly.pdbx_seq_one_letter_code
_entity_poly.pdbx_strand_id
1 'polypeptide(L)'
;MVVKIRLARFGRRNQPFYNIVIAHARTARNSRPLEVIGTYDPIPKPDPYDNSGKLHKDIKLDSQRAKYWIGVGAQPTDTAWRLLSMVGILPKKQFGPKEDTTKGVVDQEKIRIR
;
A
#
# COMPACT_ATOMS: atom_id res chain seq x y z
N MET A 1 17.77 13.40 -8.60
CA MET A 1 16.71 12.66 -9.33
C MET A 1 16.00 11.74 -8.32
N VAL A 2 14.67 11.81 -8.15
CA VAL A 2 13.97 11.07 -7.07
C VAL A 2 13.66 9.63 -7.50
N VAL A 3 14.04 8.65 -6.68
CA VAL A 3 13.67 7.24 -6.84
C VAL A 3 12.33 6.98 -6.17
N LYS A 4 11.42 6.28 -6.87
CA LYS A 4 10.10 5.93 -6.36
C LYS A 4 9.84 4.43 -6.44
N ILE A 5 9.14 3.93 -5.42
CA ILE A 5 8.51 2.61 -5.45
C ILE A 5 7.09 2.81 -5.98
N ARG A 6 6.82 2.28 -7.19
CA ARG A 6 5.56 2.50 -7.90
C ARG A 6 5.07 1.23 -8.58
N LEU A 7 3.80 1.24 -9.00
CA LEU A 7 3.20 0.14 -9.74
C LEU A 7 3.33 0.40 -11.25
N ALA A 8 3.94 -0.53 -11.96
CA ALA A 8 3.91 -0.59 -13.42
C ALA A 8 2.74 -1.48 -13.85
N ARG A 9 1.86 -0.97 -14.73
CA ARG A 9 0.65 -1.69 -15.15
C ARG A 9 0.97 -2.58 -16.35
N PHE A 10 0.65 -3.85 -16.21
CA PHE A 10 0.68 -4.90 -17.21
C PHE A 10 -0.69 -5.58 -17.33
N GLY A 11 -0.76 -6.60 -18.17
CA GLY A 11 -1.99 -7.35 -18.43
C GLY A 11 -2.82 -6.76 -19.57
N ARG A 12 -4.04 -7.27 -19.71
CA ARG A 12 -4.96 -6.92 -20.80
C ARG A 12 -6.07 -5.99 -20.31
N ARG A 13 -6.91 -5.52 -21.23
CA ARG A 13 -8.17 -4.87 -20.86
C ARG A 13 -8.98 -5.80 -19.96
N ASN A 14 -9.53 -5.27 -18.87
CA ASN A 14 -10.27 -6.01 -17.84
C ASN A 14 -9.49 -7.11 -17.10
N GLN A 15 -8.17 -7.22 -17.31
CA GLN A 15 -7.29 -8.14 -16.60
C GLN A 15 -6.00 -7.39 -16.19
N PRO A 16 -6.10 -6.44 -15.25
CA PRO A 16 -4.95 -5.66 -14.79
C PRO A 16 -4.00 -6.53 -13.96
N PHE A 17 -2.71 -6.41 -14.23
CA PHE A 17 -1.64 -6.98 -13.42
C PHE A 17 -0.62 -5.88 -13.11
N TYR A 18 -0.03 -5.86 -11.92
CA TYR A 18 0.93 -4.82 -11.56
C TYR A 18 2.26 -5.41 -11.13
N ASN A 19 3.35 -4.84 -11.64
CA ASN A 19 4.67 -5.08 -11.08
C ASN A 19 4.98 -3.96 -10.09
N ILE A 20 5.49 -4.34 -8.92
CA ILE A 20 6.03 -3.40 -7.93
C ILE A 20 7.47 -3.13 -8.35
N VAL A 21 7.73 -1.90 -8.79
CA VAL A 21 8.99 -1.52 -9.42
C VAL A 21 9.62 -0.32 -8.75
N ILE A 22 10.94 -0.26 -8.91
CA ILE A 22 11.77 0.85 -8.46
C ILE A 22 12.22 1.59 -9.71
N ALA A 23 11.84 2.85 -9.81
CA ALA A 23 12.14 3.65 -10.98
C ALA A 23 12.30 5.12 -10.62
N HIS A 24 12.99 5.87 -11.46
CA HIS A 24 13.06 7.32 -11.30
C HIS A 24 11.70 7.97 -11.59
N ALA A 25 11.37 9.01 -10.82
CA ALA A 25 10.06 9.67 -10.88
C ALA A 25 9.68 10.22 -12.26
N ARG A 26 10.66 10.67 -13.06
CA ARG A 26 10.47 11.29 -14.37
C ARG A 26 10.45 10.29 -15.54
N THR A 27 10.49 8.99 -15.27
CA THR A 27 10.45 7.95 -16.32
C THR A 27 9.01 7.51 -16.59
N ALA A 28 8.72 7.08 -17.83
CA ALA A 28 7.40 6.59 -18.20
C ALA A 28 6.94 5.42 -17.31
N ARG A 29 5.64 5.28 -17.06
CA ARG A 29 5.09 4.31 -16.09
C ARG A 29 5.58 2.87 -16.32
N ASN A 30 5.62 2.46 -17.58
CA ASN A 30 5.92 1.09 -18.00
C ASN A 30 7.30 0.95 -18.66
N SER A 31 8.18 1.96 -18.57
CA SER A 31 9.55 1.82 -19.07
C SER A 31 10.32 0.80 -18.22
N ARG A 32 11.46 0.34 -18.74
CA ARG A 32 12.39 -0.52 -17.99
C ARG A 32 12.72 0.15 -16.63
N PRO A 33 12.39 -0.49 -15.50
CA PRO A 33 12.73 0.03 -14.18
C PRO A 33 14.18 -0.28 -13.81
N LEU A 34 14.64 0.27 -12.68
CA LEU A 34 15.92 -0.11 -12.08
C LEU A 34 15.86 -1.55 -11.56
N GLU A 35 14.77 -1.88 -10.87
CA GLU A 35 14.55 -3.19 -10.27
C GLU A 35 13.05 -3.50 -10.20
N VAL A 36 12.70 -4.78 -10.34
CA VAL A 36 11.35 -5.30 -10.09
C VAL A 36 11.41 -6.08 -8.78
N ILE A 37 10.74 -5.58 -7.75
CA ILE A 37 10.79 -6.17 -6.40
C ILE A 37 9.59 -7.07 -6.10
N GLY A 38 8.59 -7.09 -6.98
CA GLY A 38 7.39 -7.88 -6.73
C GLY A 38 6.31 -7.73 -7.76
N THR A 39 5.19 -8.40 -7.49
CA THR A 39 3.97 -8.39 -8.30
C THR A 39 2.74 -8.27 -7.41
N TYR A 40 1.70 -7.64 -7.95
CA TYR A 40 0.42 -7.44 -7.30
C TYR A 40 -0.71 -7.74 -8.29
N ASP A 41 -1.58 -8.67 -7.90
CA ASP A 41 -2.84 -8.93 -8.58
C ASP A 41 -3.98 -8.24 -7.82
N PRO A 42 -4.66 -7.25 -8.43
CA PRO A 42 -5.76 -6.56 -7.78
C PRO A 42 -7.06 -7.38 -7.77
N ILE A 43 -7.17 -8.40 -8.63
CA ILE A 43 -8.37 -9.22 -8.76
C ILE A 43 -8.38 -10.20 -7.58
N PRO A 44 -9.42 -10.15 -6.74
CA PRO A 44 -9.55 -11.08 -5.62
C PRO A 44 -9.81 -12.50 -6.13
N LYS A 45 -9.12 -13.49 -5.55
CA LYS A 45 -9.27 -14.91 -5.87
C LYS A 45 -9.79 -15.69 -4.66
N PRO A 46 -10.54 -16.77 -4.88
CA PRO A 46 -10.91 -17.68 -3.80
C PRO A 46 -9.64 -18.33 -3.24
N ASP A 47 -9.56 -18.42 -1.91
CA ASP A 47 -8.47 -19.13 -1.25
C ASP A 47 -8.55 -20.64 -1.58
N PRO A 48 -7.49 -21.26 -2.13
CA PRO A 48 -7.47 -22.70 -2.37
C PRO A 48 -7.65 -23.53 -1.09
N TYR A 49 -7.35 -22.95 0.08
CA TYR A 49 -7.32 -23.66 1.36
C TYR A 49 -8.45 -23.26 2.33
N ASP A 50 -9.24 -22.22 2.01
CA ASP A 50 -10.36 -21.77 2.85
C ASP A 50 -11.71 -21.94 2.14
N ASN A 51 -12.51 -22.89 2.63
CA ASN A 51 -13.87 -23.13 2.14
C ASN A 51 -14.90 -22.09 2.64
N SER A 52 -14.49 -21.12 3.47
CA SER A 52 -15.37 -20.09 4.03
C SER A 52 -15.82 -19.03 3.01
N GLY A 53 -15.35 -19.12 1.76
CA GLY A 53 -15.66 -18.17 0.69
C GLY A 53 -14.94 -16.82 0.81
N LYS A 54 -13.93 -16.71 1.68
CA LYS A 54 -13.11 -15.50 1.77
C LYS A 54 -12.23 -15.37 0.54
N LEU A 55 -12.13 -14.13 0.06
CA LEU A 55 -11.30 -13.79 -1.07
C LEU A 55 -9.99 -13.17 -0.61
N HIS A 56 -8.89 -13.53 -1.27
CA HIS A 56 -7.57 -12.94 -1.01
C HIS A 56 -7.04 -12.25 -2.28
N LYS A 57 -6.01 -11.42 -2.11
CA LYS A 57 -5.29 -10.77 -3.21
C LYS A 57 -3.84 -11.18 -3.16
N ASP A 58 -3.31 -11.59 -4.31
CA ASP A 58 -1.94 -12.06 -4.42
C ASP A 58 -0.95 -10.90 -4.43
N ILE A 59 -0.05 -10.88 -3.45
CA ILE A 59 1.08 -9.95 -3.39
C ILE A 59 2.35 -10.79 -3.21
N LYS A 60 3.24 -10.73 -4.20
CA LYS A 60 4.59 -11.30 -4.10
C LYS A 60 5.55 -10.14 -3.98
N LEU A 61 6.38 -10.13 -2.95
CA LEU A 61 7.31 -9.04 -2.68
C LEU A 61 8.60 -9.57 -2.06
N ASP A 62 9.73 -9.11 -2.56
CA ASP A 62 11.02 -9.24 -1.89
C ASP A 62 11.10 -8.20 -0.76
N SER A 63 10.85 -8.66 0.46
CA SER A 63 10.87 -7.83 1.67
C SER A 63 12.25 -7.25 1.98
N GLN A 64 13.34 -7.95 1.65
CA GLN A 64 14.70 -7.49 1.93
C GLN A 64 15.06 -6.33 1.01
N ARG A 65 14.79 -6.47 -0.29
CA ARG A 65 14.99 -5.40 -1.27
C ARG A 65 14.09 -4.20 -1.01
N ALA A 66 12.82 -4.42 -0.68
CA ALA A 66 11.92 -3.33 -0.33
C ALA A 66 12.46 -2.50 0.85
N LYS A 67 12.93 -3.14 1.92
CA LYS A 67 13.53 -2.48 3.09
C LYS A 67 14.79 -1.69 2.72
N TYR A 68 15.68 -2.27 1.92
CA TYR A 68 16.88 -1.58 1.45
C TYR A 68 16.56 -0.27 0.75
N TRP A 69 15.65 -0.29 -0.23
CA TRP A 69 15.33 0.89 -1.01
C TRP A 69 14.61 1.98 -0.21
N ILE A 70 13.77 1.59 0.75
CA ILE A 70 13.19 2.52 1.71
C ILE A 70 14.30 3.18 2.56
N GLY A 71 15.28 2.39 3.03
CA GLY A 71 16.43 2.91 3.79
C GLY A 71 17.31 3.88 3.00
N VAL A 72 17.44 3.67 1.68
CA VAL A 72 18.13 4.59 0.76
C VAL A 72 17.30 5.85 0.44
N GLY A 73 16.05 5.93 0.92
CA GLY A 73 15.19 7.10 0.75
C GLY A 73 14.28 7.05 -0.47
N ALA A 74 14.08 5.88 -1.08
CA ALA A 74 13.10 5.71 -2.15
C ALA A 74 11.69 6.02 -1.62
N GLN A 75 10.94 6.82 -2.36
CA GLN A 75 9.61 7.29 -1.94
C GLN A 75 8.51 6.41 -2.54
N PRO A 76 7.74 5.66 -1.73
CA PRO A 76 6.62 4.88 -2.25
C PRO A 76 5.44 5.77 -2.64
N THR A 77 4.74 5.39 -3.71
CA THR A 77 3.41 5.95 -4.05
C THR A 77 2.35 5.50 -3.04
N ASP A 78 1.21 6.19 -2.94
CA ASP A 78 0.20 5.89 -1.91
C ASP A 78 -0.32 4.44 -1.96
N THR A 79 -0.53 3.89 -3.15
CA THR A 79 -0.93 2.48 -3.30
C THR A 79 0.19 1.53 -2.90
N ALA A 80 1.44 1.81 -3.31
CA ALA A 80 2.59 1.00 -2.91
C ALA A 80 2.82 1.06 -1.40
N TRP A 81 2.64 2.23 -0.78
CA TRP A 81 2.69 2.41 0.67
C TRP A 81 1.67 1.52 1.36
N ARG A 82 0.41 1.51 0.88
CA ARG A 82 -0.63 0.65 1.43
C ARG A 82 -0.25 -0.83 1.36
N LEU A 83 0.28 -1.30 0.23
CA LEU A 83 0.75 -2.68 0.08
C LEU A 83 1.90 -3.00 1.04
N LEU A 84 2.90 -2.12 1.13
CA LEU A 84 4.04 -2.27 2.05
C LEU A 84 3.59 -2.27 3.52
N SER A 85 2.57 -1.50 3.86
CA SER A 85 1.99 -1.49 5.22
C SER A 85 1.23 -2.76 5.55
N MET A 86 0.56 -3.39 4.57
CA MET A 86 -0.10 -4.68 4.77
C MET A 86 0.91 -5.81 5.04
N VAL A 87 2.10 -5.73 4.44
CA VAL A 87 3.20 -6.67 4.68
C VAL A 87 3.95 -6.37 5.99
N GLY A 88 3.68 -5.23 6.64
CA GLY A 88 4.34 -4.84 7.89
C GLY A 88 5.71 -4.18 7.72
N ILE A 89 6.04 -3.67 6.52
CA ILE A 89 7.31 -2.98 6.26
C ILE A 89 7.23 -1.49 6.64
N LEU A 90 6.07 -0.86 6.41
CA LEU A 90 5.83 0.55 6.71
C LEU A 90 4.62 0.71 7.65
N PRO A 91 4.56 1.77 8.47
CA PRO A 91 3.37 2.07 9.22
C PRO A 91 2.21 2.42 8.28
N LYS A 92 0.97 2.15 8.70
CA LYS A 92 -0.22 2.53 7.93
C LYS A 92 -0.28 4.04 7.82
N LYS A 93 -0.17 4.56 6.58
CA LYS A 93 -0.38 5.98 6.31
C LYS A 93 -1.85 6.32 6.57
N GLN A 94 -2.10 7.33 7.39
CA GLN A 94 -3.44 7.86 7.60
C GLN A 94 -3.83 8.65 6.35
N PHE A 95 -4.91 8.23 5.69
CA PHE A 95 -5.48 8.92 4.55
C PHE A 95 -6.80 9.55 5.00
N GLY A 96 -6.96 10.86 4.82
CA GLY A 96 -8.13 11.62 5.25
C GLY A 96 -7.88 12.54 6.45
N PRO A 97 -8.85 13.41 6.81
CA PRO A 97 -8.78 14.22 8.02
C PRO A 97 -8.69 13.30 9.24
N LYS A 98 -7.82 13.63 10.20
CA LYS A 98 -7.80 12.92 11.48
C LYS A 98 -9.16 13.13 12.15
N GLU A 99 -9.82 12.06 12.55
CA GLU A 99 -10.90 12.19 13.53
C GLU A 99 -10.25 12.70 14.81
N ASP A 100 -10.57 13.94 15.20
CA ASP A 100 -10.11 14.53 16.45
C ASP A 100 -10.59 13.64 17.59
N THR A 101 -9.69 12.82 18.15
CA THR A 101 -9.97 11.93 19.28
C THR A 101 -10.12 12.72 20.60
N THR A 102 -10.48 14.00 20.51
CA THR A 102 -10.62 15.00 21.58
C THR A 102 -12.07 15.47 21.74
N LYS A 103 -13.04 14.57 21.56
CA LYS A 103 -14.45 14.81 21.93
C LYS A 103 -14.95 13.65 22.77
N GLY A 104 -14.52 13.60 24.03
CA GLY A 104 -14.88 12.49 24.90
C GLY A 104 -14.42 12.58 26.36
N VAL A 105 -14.31 13.77 26.94
CA VAL A 105 -14.42 13.93 28.41
C VAL A 105 -15.27 15.16 28.64
N VAL A 106 -16.60 14.96 28.66
CA VAL A 106 -17.51 15.95 29.24
C VAL A 106 -17.51 15.67 30.73
N ASP A 107 -16.89 16.54 31.52
CA ASP A 107 -16.99 16.49 32.98
C ASP A 107 -18.48 16.59 33.38
N GLN A 108 -19.01 15.49 33.89
CA GLN A 108 -20.43 15.35 34.23
C GLN A 108 -20.87 16.30 35.36
N GLU A 109 -19.92 16.92 36.07
CA GLU A 109 -20.20 17.89 37.15
C GLU A 109 -20.80 19.23 36.67
N LYS A 110 -20.77 19.54 35.36
CA LYS A 110 -21.35 20.79 34.82
C LYS A 110 -22.79 20.68 34.32
N ILE A 111 -23.43 19.52 34.39
CA ILE A 111 -24.83 19.37 33.96
C ILE A 111 -25.76 19.67 35.15
N ARG A 112 -26.03 20.95 35.39
CA ARG A 112 -27.04 21.37 36.37
C ARG A 112 -28.42 21.24 35.72
N ILE A 113 -29.16 20.18 36.06
CA ILE A 113 -30.58 20.03 35.70
C ILE A 113 -31.38 21.04 36.53
N ARG A 114 -32.20 21.86 35.87
CA ARG A 114 -33.33 22.55 36.51
C ARG A 114 -34.56 21.69 36.37
#